data_AF-A0A838NFV9-F1
#
_entry.id   AF-A0A838NFV9-F1
#
_cell.length_a   1.000
_cell.length_b   1.000
_cell.length_c   1.000
_cell.angle_alpha   90.00
_cell.angle_beta   90.00
_cell.angle_gamma   90.00
#
_symmetry.space_group_name_H-M   'P 1'
#
loop_
_entity.id
_entity.type
_entity.pdbx_description
1 polymer ?
#
loop_
_entity_poly.entity_id
_entity_poly.type
_entity_poly.pdbx_seq_one_letter_code
_entity_poly.pdbx_strand_id
1 'polypeptide(L)' 'MPLTPLFGHLETRRRLAKAVRAGTLPQVLLFTGPTGVGKQRLALWLGQLIFCERAGEEP' A
#
# COMPACT_ATOMS: atom_id res chain seq x y z
N MET A 1 -8.55 12.05 -11.61
CA MET A 1 -8.89 10.65 -11.94
C MET A 1 -8.76 9.81 -10.67
N PRO A 2 -9.75 8.99 -10.30
CA PRO A 2 -9.66 8.13 -9.13
C PRO A 2 -8.59 7.04 -9.32
N LEU A 3 -7.91 6.66 -8.24
CA LEU A 3 -6.97 5.54 -8.25
C LEU A 3 -7.71 4.21 -8.44
N THR A 4 -7.22 3.35 -9.33
CA THR A 4 -7.79 2.02 -9.52
C THR A 4 -7.65 1.19 -8.23
N PRO A 5 -8.70 0.49 -7.78
CA PRO A 5 -8.64 -0.33 -6.57
C PRO A 5 -7.56 -1.42 -6.67
N LEU A 6 -6.92 -1.69 -5.53
CA LEU A 6 -5.90 -2.72 -5.39
C LEU A 6 -6.54 -4.06 -5.00
N PHE A 7 -6.32 -5.08 -5.83
CA PHE A 7 -6.70 -6.47 -5.55
C PHE A 7 -5.47 -7.31 -5.19
N GLY A 8 -5.64 -8.26 -4.26
CA GLY A 8 -4.56 -9.15 -3.81
C GLY A 8 -3.57 -8.50 -2.84
N HIS A 9 -2.35 -9.04 -2.79
CA HIS A 9 -1.26 -8.61 -1.88
C HIS A 9 -1.62 -8.60 -0.39
N LEU A 10 -2.64 -9.37 0.04
CA LEU A 10 -3.25 -9.26 1.37
C LEU A 10 -2.22 -9.24 2.51
N GLU A 11 -1.28 -10.18 2.50
CA GLU A 11 -0.27 -10.29 3.54
C GLU A 11 0.68 -9.08 3.56
N THR A 12 1.14 -8.64 2.39
CA THR A 12 1.96 -7.43 2.24
C THR A 12 1.21 -6.19 2.72
N ARG A 13 -0.08 -6.05 2.35
CA ARG A 13 -0.91 -4.92 2.80
C ARG A 13 -1.05 -4.93 4.32
N ARG A 14 -1.32 -6.08 4.95
CA ARG A 14 -1.42 -6.21 6.42
C ARG A 14 -0.12 -5.80 7.12
N ARG A 15 1.03 -6.24 6.61
CA ARG A 15 2.34 -5.88 7.18
C ARG A 15 2.61 -4.37 7.05
N LEU A 16 2.33 -3.79 5.89
CA LEU A 16 2.48 -2.35 5.67
C LEU A 16 1.53 -1.53 6.54
N ALA A 17 0.25 -1.89 6.61
CA ALA A 17 -0.72 -1.19 7.45
C ALA A 17 -0.35 -1.25 8.94
N LYS A 18 0.15 -2.41 9.40
CA LYS A 18 0.70 -2.54 10.76
C LYS A 18 1.90 -1.59 10.97
N ALA A 19 2.81 -1.49 10.02
CA ALA A 19 3.98 -0.61 10.13
C ALA A 19 3.60 0.88 10.14
N VAL A 20 2.61 1.28 9.32
CA VAL A 20 2.06 2.65 9.32
C VAL A 20 1.47 2.97 10.69
N ARG A 21 0.57 2.12 11.21
CA ARG A 21 -0.05 2.32 12.54
C ARG A 21 0.95 2.35 13.68
N ALA A 22 2.01 1.55 13.58
CA ALA A 22 3.08 1.51 14.58
C ALA A 22 4.10 2.66 14.44
N GLY A 23 4.01 3.50 13.39
CA GLY A 23 5.01 4.54 13.13
C GLY A 23 6.40 3.99 12.77
N THR A 24 6.46 2.76 12.26
CA THR A 24 7.72 2.03 11.99
C THR A 24 7.98 1.83 10.50
N LEU A 25 7.22 2.51 9.64
CA LEU A 25 7.41 2.40 8.20
C LEU A 25 8.79 2.98 7.79
N PRO A 26 9.61 2.24 7.03
CA PRO A 26 10.87 2.75 6.51
C PRO A 26 10.66 3.99 5.61
N GLN A 27 11.66 4.87 5.60
CA GLN A 27 11.66 6.08 4.75
C GLN A 27 11.65 5.75 3.25
N VAL A 28 12.25 4.63 2.85
CA VAL A 28 12.33 4.19 1.46
C VAL A 28 11.92 2.71 1.38
N LEU A 29 11.02 2.41 0.45
CA LEU A 29 10.54 1.05 0.17
C LEU A 29 10.79 0.69 -1.29
N LEU A 30 11.36 -0.48 -1.53
CA LEU A 30 11.55 -1.04 -2.87
C LEU A 30 10.53 -2.16 -3.11
N PHE A 31 9.58 -1.93 -4.01
CA PHE A 31 8.61 -2.95 -4.42
C PHE A 31 9.15 -3.77 -5.61
N THR A 32 9.37 -5.07 -5.40
CA THR A 32 9.90 -5.99 -6.42
C THR A 32 8.88 -7.06 -6.82
N GLY A 33 9.09 -7.71 -7.96
CA GLY A 33 8.23 -8.76 -8.50
C GLY A 33 7.99 -8.64 -10.02
N PRO A 34 7.25 -9.59 -10.63
CA PRO A 34 7.02 -9.62 -12.08
C PRO A 34 6.33 -8.36 -12.63
N THR A 35 6.46 -8.14 -13.94
CA THR A 35 5.69 -7.11 -14.65
C THR A 35 4.20 -7.42 -14.55
N GLY A 36 3.37 -6.40 -14.32
CA GLY A 36 1.91 -6.55 -14.23
C GLY A 36 1.35 -7.00 -12.86
N VAL A 37 2.18 -7.45 -11.91
CA VAL A 37 1.70 -7.93 -10.58
C VAL A 37 1.04 -6.85 -9.70
N GLY A 38 1.09 -5.58 -10.10
CA GLY A 38 0.42 -4.49 -9.38
C GLY A 38 1.28 -3.74 -8.36
N LYS A 39 2.62 -3.81 -8.46
CA LYS A 39 3.57 -3.12 -7.54
C LYS A 39 3.31 -1.61 -7.41
N GLN A 40 3.06 -0.94 -8.53
CA GLN A 40 2.71 0.49 -8.54
C GLN A 40 1.37 0.75 -7.83
N ARG A 41 0.37 -0.12 -8.03
CA ARG A 41 -0.93 0.01 -7.34
C ARG A 41 -0.79 -0.21 -5.83
N LEU A 42 0.06 -1.14 -5.41
CA LEU A 42 0.38 -1.34 -4.00
C LEU A 42 1.05 -0.09 -3.39
N ALA A 43 1.98 0.54 -4.10
CA ALA A 43 2.62 1.77 -3.66
C ALA A 43 1.62 2.95 -3.56
N LEU A 44 0.71 3.08 -4.53
CA LEU A 44 -0.34 4.11 -4.52
C LEU A 44 -1.33 3.89 -3.37
N TRP A 45 -1.77 2.65 -3.14
CA TRP A 45 -2.60 2.29 -1.98
C TRP A 45 -1.91 2.64 -0.65
N LEU A 46 -0.62 2.34 -0.51
CA LEU A 46 0.14 2.71 0.69
C LEU A 46 0.21 4.25 0.85
N GLY A 47 0.39 4.98 -0.24
CA GLY A 47 0.32 6.45 -0.22
C GLY A 47 -1.03 6.96 0.26
N GLN A 48 -2.13 6.38 -0.21
CA GLN A 48 -3.47 6.74 0.29
C GLN A 48 -3.61 6.46 1.78
N LEU A 49 -3.08 5.33 2.27
CA LEU A 49 -3.12 4.99 3.68
C LEU A 49 -2.35 5.99 4.56
N ILE A 50 -1.25 6.57 4.06
CA ILE A 50 -0.43 7.52 4.81
C ILE A 50 -1.02 8.94 4.77
N PHE A 51 -1.57 9.37 3.63
CA PHE A 51 -1.85 10.79 3.38
C PHE A 51 -3.33 11.16 3.29
N CYS A 52 -4.25 10.21 3.11
CA CYS A 52 -5.68 10.52 2.99
C CYS A 52 -6.38 10.47 4.35
N GLU A 53 -7.23 11.47 4.63
CA GLU A 53 -8.13 11.48 5.80
C GLU A 53 -9.13 10.32 5.79
N ARG A 54 -9.45 9.81 4.59
CA ARG A 54 -10.22 8.60 4.35
C ARG A 54 -9.46 7.71 3.37
N ALA A 55 -8.64 6.82 3.89
CA ALA A 55 -7.97 5.81 3.07
C ALA A 55 -8.99 4.82 2.48
N GLY A 56 -8.71 4.29 1.29
CA GLY A 56 -9.47 3.16 0.74
C GLY A 56 -9.31 1.92 1.63
N GLU A 57 -10.34 1.07 1.70
CA GLU A 57 -10.48 -0.07 2.63
C GLU A 57 -9.16 -0.66 3.15
N GLU A 58 -8.94 -0.52 4.46
CA GLU A 58 -7.88 -1.25 5.16
C GLU A 58 -8.22 -2.76 5.24
N PRO A 59 -7.25 -3.67 4.97
CA PRO A 59 -7.37 -5.12 5.15
C PRO A 59 -7.40 -5.62 6.60
#